data_AF-A0A2D8FLI2-F1
#
_entry.id   AF-A0A2D8FLI2-F1
#
_cell.length_a   1.000
_cell.length_b   1.000
_cell.length_c   1.000
_cell.angle_alpha   90.00
_cell.angle_beta   90.00
_cell.angle_gamma   90.00
#
_symmetry.space_group_name_H-M   'P 1'
#
loop_
_entity.id
_entity.type
_entity.pdbx_description
1 polymer ?
#
loop_
_entity_poly.entity_id
_entity_poly.type
_entity_poly.pdbx_seq_one_letter_code
_entity_poly.pdbx_strand_id
1 'polypeptide(L)' 'MKRLVCVAGLLLAACSSPQRDAADFAADPEAALRTVAECDAGARRPECAAAREGLAKARRRERMDAYARTFGEP' A
#
# COMPACT_ATOMS: atom_id res chain seq x y z
N MET A 1 -25.97 14.99 37.34
CA MET A 1 -25.97 13.60 36.83
C MET A 1 -26.07 13.61 35.31
N LYS A 2 -25.11 12.95 34.65
CA LYS A 2 -25.27 12.24 33.37
C LYS A 2 -25.22 13.03 32.04
N ARG A 3 -24.16 13.83 31.79
CA ARG A 3 -23.67 14.14 30.41
C ARG A 3 -22.14 14.31 30.29
N LEU A 4 -21.38 13.89 31.31
CA LEU A 4 -19.98 13.52 31.14
C LEU A 4 -19.99 12.11 30.55
N VAL A 5 -19.29 11.85 29.44
CA VAL A 5 -18.68 10.55 29.02
C VAL A 5 -18.49 10.40 27.50
N CYS A 6 -19.03 11.25 26.61
CA CYS A 6 -18.88 10.99 25.16
C CYS A 6 -17.78 11.77 24.42
N VAL A 7 -17.03 12.66 25.06
CA VAL A 7 -16.04 13.55 24.38
C VAL A 7 -14.59 13.17 24.73
N ALA A 8 -14.32 11.91 25.07
CA ALA A 8 -12.98 11.44 25.44
C ALA A 8 -12.44 10.28 24.56
N GLY A 9 -13.16 9.90 23.49
CA GLY A 9 -12.78 8.77 22.64
C GLY A 9 -12.05 9.11 21.33
N LEU A 10 -11.99 10.39 20.94
CA LEU A 10 -11.50 10.81 19.61
C LEU A 10 -10.03 11.26 19.56
N LEU A 11 -9.28 11.16 20.67
CA LEU A 11 -7.92 11.72 20.79
C LEU A 11 -6.78 10.67 20.85
N LEU A 12 -7.05 9.39 20.62
CA LEU A 12 -6.00 8.33 20.66
C LEU A 12 -5.65 7.70 19.30
N ALA A 13 -6.19 8.21 18.19
CA ALA A 13 -5.82 7.77 16.83
C ALA A 13 -4.63 8.56 16.23
N ALA A 14 -3.91 9.34 17.03
CA ALA A 14 -2.71 10.06 16.61
C ALA A 14 -1.47 9.35 17.19
N CYS A 15 -0.74 8.61 16.34
CA CYS A 15 0.72 8.37 16.37
C CYS A 15 1.20 7.14 15.56
N SER A 16 0.37 6.55 14.68
CA SER A 16 0.89 5.67 13.63
C SER A 16 0.64 6.34 12.30
N SER A 17 1.72 6.71 11.60
CA SER A 17 1.65 7.02 10.18
C SER A 17 0.80 5.93 9.51
N PRO A 18 -0.17 6.25 8.63
CA PRO A 18 -0.96 5.20 7.99
C PRO A 18 0.02 4.25 7.28
N GLN A 19 0.08 3.00 7.75
CA GLN A 19 0.87 1.97 7.11
C GLN A 19 0.37 1.83 5.68
N ARG A 20 1.27 1.97 4.71
CA ARG A 20 0.92 1.78 3.30
C ARG A 20 0.47 0.34 3.06
N ASP A 21 -0.66 0.20 2.40
CA ASP A 21 -1.20 -1.09 2.02
C ASP A 21 -0.80 -1.49 0.60
N ALA A 22 -1.24 -2.67 0.15
CA ALA A 22 -0.91 -3.16 -1.19
C ALA A 22 -1.50 -2.31 -2.31
N ALA A 23 -2.61 -1.60 -2.08
CA ALA A 23 -3.20 -0.69 -3.06
C ALA A 23 -2.35 0.59 -3.20
N ASP A 24 -1.84 1.13 -2.09
CA ASP A 24 -0.90 2.25 -2.08
C ASP A 24 0.37 1.91 -2.89
N PHE A 25 0.96 0.74 -2.63
CA PHE A 25 2.14 0.28 -3.37
C PHE A 25 1.86 -0.10 -4.83
N ALA A 26 0.64 -0.54 -5.16
CA ALA A 26 0.26 -0.78 -6.55
C ALA A 26 0.08 0.53 -7.34
N ALA A 27 -0.21 1.64 -6.66
CA ALA A 27 -0.32 2.98 -7.25
C ALA A 27 1.05 3.65 -7.44
N ASP A 28 2.07 3.26 -6.65
CA ASP A 28 3.46 3.72 -6.74
C ASP A 28 4.45 2.52 -6.76
N PRO A 29 4.65 1.91 -7.95
CA PRO A 29 5.50 0.72 -8.10
C PRO A 29 6.97 0.98 -7.77
N GLU A 30 7.47 2.19 -8.01
CA GLU A 30 8.83 2.60 -7.65
C GLU A 30 9.04 2.60 -6.13
N ALA A 31 8.07 3.12 -5.37
CA ALA A 31 8.11 3.00 -3.92
C ALA A 31 8.03 1.54 -3.46
N ALA A 32 7.21 0.72 -4.12
CA ALA A 32 7.12 -0.70 -3.81
C ALA A 32 8.47 -1.41 -4.03
N LEU A 33 9.15 -1.13 -5.15
CA LEU A 33 10.48 -1.68 -5.46
C LEU A 33 11.51 -1.33 -4.39
N ARG A 34 11.59 -0.07 -3.99
CA ARG A 34 12.52 0.38 -2.94
C ARG A 34 12.21 -0.30 -1.61
N THR A 35 10.95 -0.36 -1.21
CA THR A 35 10.56 -1.02 0.05
C THR A 35 10.85 -2.51 0.02
N VAL A 36 10.59 -3.20 -1.09
CA VAL A 36 10.96 -4.61 -1.25
C VAL A 36 12.48 -4.80 -1.14
N ALA A 37 13.27 -3.94 -1.80
CA ALA A 37 14.74 -4.01 -1.72
C ALA A 37 15.26 -3.80 -0.28
N GLU A 38 14.69 -2.84 0.47
CA GLU A 38 15.00 -2.66 1.90
C GLU A 38 14.66 -3.90 2.72
N CYS A 39 13.48 -4.49 2.49
CA CYS A 39 13.04 -5.70 3.18
C CYS A 39 13.93 -6.91 2.87
N ASP A 40 14.36 -7.07 1.62
CA ASP A 40 15.24 -8.14 1.18
C ASP A 40 16.68 -7.94 1.71
N ALA A 41 17.09 -6.69 1.93
CA ALA A 41 18.32 -6.33 2.65
C ALA A 41 18.23 -6.54 4.18
N GLY A 42 17.09 -7.02 4.69
CA GLY A 42 16.88 -7.38 6.10
C GLY A 42 16.20 -6.30 6.95
N ALA A 43 15.72 -5.20 6.35
CA ALA A 43 14.94 -4.22 7.09
C ALA A 43 13.61 -4.84 7.56
N ARG A 44 13.37 -4.80 8.87
CA ARG A 44 12.10 -5.27 9.44
C ARG A 44 11.05 -4.16 9.37
N ARG A 45 10.39 -4.03 8.22
CA ARG A 45 9.24 -3.11 8.07
C ARG A 45 7.92 -3.90 8.05
N PRO A 46 6.86 -3.39 8.70
CA PRO A 46 5.55 -4.05 8.68
C PRO A 46 4.92 -4.07 7.28
N GLU A 47 5.35 -3.14 6.42
CA GLU A 47 4.88 -2.96 5.04
C GLU A 47 5.53 -3.90 4.02
N CYS A 48 6.48 -4.77 4.41
CA CYS A 48 7.17 -5.66 3.46
C CYS A 48 6.22 -6.59 2.67
N ALA A 49 5.20 -7.14 3.34
CA ALA A 49 4.23 -8.01 2.68
C ALA A 49 3.36 -7.21 1.69
N ALA A 50 2.86 -6.05 2.12
CA ALA A 50 2.05 -5.15 1.31
C ALA A 50 2.83 -4.63 0.08
N ALA A 51 4.12 -4.30 0.24
CA ALA A 51 4.96 -3.85 -0.87
C ALA A 51 5.15 -4.92 -1.94
N ARG A 52 5.39 -6.19 -1.53
CA ARG A 52 5.51 -7.32 -2.46
C ARG A 52 4.20 -7.58 -3.21
N GLU A 53 3.08 -7.56 -2.49
CA GLU A 53 1.76 -7.73 -3.10
C GLU A 53 1.42 -6.59 -4.07
N GLY A 54 1.64 -5.35 -3.65
CA GLY A 54 1.41 -4.16 -4.48
C GLY A 54 2.24 -4.17 -5.75
N LEU A 55 3.52 -4.52 -5.66
CA LEU A 55 4.40 -4.66 -6.82
C LEU A 55 3.91 -5.77 -7.78
N ALA A 56 3.47 -6.91 -7.25
CA ALA A 56 2.92 -7.99 -8.07
C ALA A 56 1.63 -7.55 -8.79
N LYS A 57 0.77 -6.78 -8.11
CA LYS A 57 -0.46 -6.20 -8.67
C LYS A 57 -0.16 -5.17 -9.76
N ALA A 58 0.80 -4.28 -9.54
CA ALA A 58 1.25 -3.30 -10.54
C ALA A 58 1.75 -3.98 -11.81
N ARG A 59 2.65 -4.97 -11.67
CA ARG A 59 3.15 -5.77 -12.81
C ARG A 59 2.04 -6.53 -13.52
N ARG A 60 1.04 -7.04 -12.78
CA ARG A 60 -0.12 -7.70 -13.40
C ARG A 60 -0.91 -6.72 -14.24
N ARG A 61 -1.17 -5.51 -13.73
CA ARG A 61 -1.88 -4.46 -14.45
C ARG A 61 -1.13 -4.05 -15.71
N GLU A 62 0.18 -3.82 -15.62
CA GLU A 62 1.02 -3.50 -16.77
C GLU A 62 0.93 -4.55 -17.88
N ARG A 63 0.97 -5.85 -17.53
CA ARG A 63 0.77 -6.94 -18.50
C ARG A 63 -0.61 -6.88 -19.15
N MET A 64 -1.67 -6.65 -18.36
CA MET A 64 -3.03 -6.56 -18.89
C MET A 64 -3.20 -5.34 -19.81
N ASP A 65 -2.61 -4.19 -19.45
CA ASP A 65 -2.64 -2.98 -20.25
C ASP A 65 -1.86 -3.19 -21.57
N ALA A 66 -0.74 -3.91 -21.52
CA ALA A 66 -0.01 -4.32 -22.73
C ALA A 66 -0.87 -5.23 -23.63
N TYR A 67 -1.53 -6.25 -23.08
CA TYR A 67 -2.47 -7.09 -23.83
C TYR A 67 -3.60 -6.27 -24.45
N ALA A 68 -4.20 -5.36 -23.67
CA ALA A 68 -5.28 -4.49 -24.16
C ALA A 68 -4.82 -3.60 -25.33
N ARG A 69 -3.58 -3.09 -25.31
CA ARG A 69 -3.03 -2.32 -26.43
C ARG A 69 -2.72 -3.17 -27.66
N THR A 70 -2.37 -4.44 -27.49
CA THR A 70 -2.07 -5.34 -28.61
C THR A 70 -3.34 -5.83 -29.32
N PHE A 71 -4.44 -6.01 -28.59
CA PHE A 71 -5.69 -6.57 -29.12
C PHE A 71 -6.85 -5.58 -29.20
N GLY A 72 -6.74 -4.40 -28.60
CA GLY A 72 -7.65 -3.28 -28.87
C GLY A 72 -7.25 -2.64 -30.19
N GLU A 73 -8.01 -2.92 -31.24
CA GLU A 73 -7.95 -2.18 -32.51
C GLU A 73 -8.13 -0.66 -32.25
N PRO A 74 -7.49 0.22 -33.06
CA PRO A 74 -7.58 1.68 -32.91
C PRO A 74 -9.00 2.23 -33.02
#